data_AF-A0A3D2J4K3-F1
#
_entry.id   AF-A0A3D2J4K3-F1
#
_cell.length_a   1.000
_cell.length_b   1.000
_cell.length_c   1.000
_cell.angle_alpha   90.00
_cell.angle_beta   90.00
_cell.angle_gamma   90.00
#
_symmetry.space_group_name_H-M   'P 1'
#
loop_
_entity.id
_entity.type
_entity.pdbx_description
1 polymer ?
#
loop_
_entity_poly.entity_id
_entity_poly.type
_entity_poly.pdbx_seq_one_letter_code
_entity_poly.pdbx_strand_id
1 'polypeptide(L)' 'IFFGSEHITHVGMALNNKEYIHSAGSPYNRVTINSFDKADAHYDERLLNIVYGLRRVIPEPARVESAV' A
#
# COMPACT_ATOMS: atom_id res chain seq x y z
N ILE A 1 0.43 -2.54 -2.00
CA ILE A 1 -1.01 -2.51 -2.34
C ILE A 1 -1.19 -1.46 -3.41
N PHE A 2 -1.84 -1.81 -4.52
CA PHE A 2 -2.14 -0.88 -5.61
C PHE A 2 -3.63 -0.58 -5.62
N PHE A 3 -3.97 0.68 -5.87
CA PHE A 3 -5.35 1.17 -5.89
C PHE A 3 -5.66 1.86 -7.23
N GLY A 4 -6.88 1.70 -7.72
CA GLY A 4 -7.38 2.23 -8.98
C GLY A 4 -8.61 1.44 -9.48
N SER A 5 -9.34 1.99 -10.44
CA SER A 5 -10.51 1.32 -11.05
C SER A 5 -10.17 0.74 -12.42
N GLU A 6 -9.66 1.55 -13.34
CA GLU A 6 -9.24 1.12 -14.69
C GLU A 6 -7.71 1.02 -14.78
N HIS A 7 -7.02 1.96 -14.16
CA HIS A 7 -5.56 2.03 -14.07
C HIS A 7 -5.13 2.25 -12.62
N ILE A 8 -3.91 1.82 -12.28
CA ILE A 8 -3.31 2.07 -10.96
C ILE A 8 -3.03 3.56 -10.85
N THR A 9 -3.62 4.22 -9.84
CA THR A 9 -3.46 5.66 -9.58
C THR A 9 -2.82 5.93 -8.22
N HIS A 10 -2.79 4.94 -7.33
CA HIS A 10 -2.30 5.11 -5.98
C HIS A 10 -1.66 3.83 -5.43
N VAL A 11 -0.77 3.97 -4.43
CA VAL A 11 -0.04 2.85 -3.83
C VAL A 11 0.09 3.04 -2.32
N GLY A 12 0.07 1.92 -1.60
CA GLY A 12 0.37 1.85 -0.16
C GLY A 12 1.16 0.59 0.18
N MET A 13 1.79 0.57 1.35
CA MET A 13 2.53 -0.58 1.88
C MET A 13 1.70 -1.25 2.97
N ALA A 14 1.46 -2.56 2.83
CA ALA A 14 0.80 -3.33 3.88
C ALA A 14 1.73 -3.43 5.10
N LEU A 15 1.20 -3.13 6.29
CA LEU A 15 1.93 -3.25 7.55
C LEU A 15 1.62 -4.58 8.25
N ASN A 16 0.37 -5.02 8.13
CA ASN A 16 -0.13 -6.28 8.67
C ASN A 16 -1.37 -6.72 7.87
N ASN A 17 -2.18 -7.62 8.44
CA ASN A 17 -3.36 -8.18 7.78
C ASN A 17 -4.53 -7.19 7.64
N LYS A 18 -4.48 -6.06 8.34
CA LYS A 18 -5.57 -5.08 8.42
C LYS A 18 -5.13 -3.69 8.02
N GLU A 19 -3.87 -3.33 8.20
CA GLU A 19 -3.42 -1.95 8.07
C GLU A 19 -2.41 -1.75 6.93
N TYR A 20 -2.43 -0.55 6.39
CA TYR A 20 -1.49 -0.09 5.39
C TYR A 20 -1.11 1.37 5.60
N ILE A 21 0.12 1.70 5.21
CA ILE A 21 0.65 3.06 5.21
C ILE A 21 0.72 3.60 3.79
N HIS A 22 0.34 4.86 3.59
CA HIS A 22 0.47 5.54 2.30
C HIS A 22 0.56 7.05 2.48
N SER A 23 1.03 7.75 1.43
CA SER A 23 0.85 9.20 1.31
C SER A 23 -0.60 9.48 0.94
N ALA A 24 -1.34 10.15 1.81
CA ALA A 24 -2.69 10.60 1.50
C ALA A 24 -2.62 11.99 0.86
N GLY A 25 -3.19 12.14 -0.33
CA GLY A 25 -3.39 13.44 -0.96
C GLY A 25 -4.45 14.28 -0.23
N SER A 26 -4.97 15.29 -0.92
CA SER A 26 -6.04 16.15 -0.37
C SER A 26 -7.24 15.33 0.12
N PRO A 27 -7.83 15.68 1.28
CA PRO A 27 -7.52 16.83 2.13
C PRO A 27 -6.41 16.59 3.17
N TYR A 28 -5.92 15.36 3.33
CA TYR A 28 -5.03 14.99 4.42
C TYR A 28 -3.60 15.50 4.24
N ASN A 29 -3.08 15.46 3.01
CA ASN A 29 -1.73 15.93 2.63
C ASN A 29 -0.62 15.46 3.58
N ARG A 30 -0.70 14.20 4.03
CA ARG A 30 0.22 13.61 5.02
C ARG A 30 0.34 12.11 4.83
N VAL A 31 1.39 11.51 5.38
CA VAL A 31 1.49 10.06 5.50
C VAL A 31 0.49 9.60 6.56
N THR A 32 -0.36 8.63 6.21
CA THR A 32 -1.42 8.13 7.08
C THR A 32 -1.41 6.60 7.08
N ILE A 33 -1.84 6.02 8.21
CA ILE A 33 -2.15 4.59 8.33
C ILE A 33 -3.66 4.45 8.28
N ASN A 34 -4.14 3.59 7.39
CA ASN A 34 -5.56 3.28 7.24
C ASN A 34 -5.79 1.77 7.38
N SER A 35 -7.00 1.41 7.77
CA SER A 35 -7.41 0.02 7.97
C SER A 35 -8.36 -0.47 6.87
N PHE A 36 -8.26 -1.78 6.60
CA PHE A 36 -9.21 -2.57 5.82
C PHE A 36 -10.41 -3.06 6.64
N ASP A 37 -10.33 -2.98 7.97
CA ASP A 37 -11.38 -3.46 8.87
C ASP A 37 -12.37 -2.34 9.18
N LYS A 38 -13.66 -2.56 8.87
CA LYS A 38 -14.74 -1.58 9.10
C LYS A 38 -14.94 -1.24 10.58
N ALA A 39 -14.47 -2.10 11.49
CA ALA A 39 -14.55 -1.85 12.93
C ALA A 39 -13.48 -0.86 13.43
N ASP A 40 -12.43 -0.60 12.65
CA ASP A 40 -11.33 0.27 13.07
C ASP A 40 -11.64 1.75 12.82
N ALA A 41 -11.20 2.62 13.74
CA ALA A 41 -11.45 4.06 13.66
C ALA A 41 -10.82 4.75 12.43
N HIS A 42 -9.75 4.16 11.90
CA HIS A 42 -9.01 4.61 10.71
C HIS A 42 -9.35 3.80 9.45
N TYR A 43 -10.51 3.16 9.42
CA TYR A 43 -11.07 2.53 8.21
C TYR A 43 -11.21 3.55 7.05
N ASP A 44 -10.77 3.17 5.84
CA ASP A 44 -10.91 3.98 4.63
C ASP A 44 -11.72 3.27 3.54
N GLU A 45 -13.02 3.53 3.52
CA GLU A 45 -13.94 2.94 2.54
C GLU A 45 -13.55 3.25 1.08
N ARG A 46 -13.01 4.45 0.83
CA ARG A 46 -12.77 4.92 -0.54
C ARG A 46 -11.70 4.09 -1.20
N LEU A 47 -10.55 3.93 -0.54
CA LEU A 47 -9.44 3.16 -1.11
C LEU A 47 -9.76 1.67 -1.19
N LEU A 48 -10.56 1.14 -0.26
CA LEU A 48 -10.96 -0.26 -0.30
C LEU A 48 -11.77 -0.64 -1.54
N ASN A 49 -12.69 0.23 -1.95
CA ASN A 49 -13.52 -0.01 -3.12
C ASN A 49 -12.76 0.01 -4.45
N ILE A 50 -11.50 0.47 -4.43
CA ILE A 50 -10.64 0.53 -5.62
C ILE A 50 -9.34 -0.26 -5.41
N VAL A 51 -9.35 -1.32 -4.60
CA VAL A 51 -8.18 -2.21 -4.52
C VAL A 51 -7.96 -2.88 -5.87
N TYR A 52 -6.85 -2.55 -6.50
CA TYR A 52 -6.47 -3.08 -7.82
C TYR A 52 -5.69 -4.39 -7.68
N GLY A 53 -4.83 -4.48 -6.66
CA GLY A 53 -4.05 -5.70 -6.41
C GLY A 53 -2.96 -5.58 -5.36
N LEU A 54 -2.30 -6.70 -5.11
CA LEU A 54 -1.23 -6.86 -4.14
C LEU A 54 0.01 -7.44 -4.81
N ARG A 55 1.19 -6.93 -4.45
CA ARG A 55 2.48 -7.48 -4.87
C ARG A 55 3.41 -7.59 -3.67
N ARG A 56 3.98 -8.78 -3.49
CA ARG A 56 5.10 -9.00 -2.57
C ARG A 56 6.39 -8.65 -3.31
N VAL A 57 7.20 -7.79 -2.71
CA VAL A 57 8.57 -7.54 -3.18
C VAL A 57 9.42 -8.70 -2.69
N ILE A 58 10.08 -9.39 -3.61
CA ILE A 58 11.04 -10.44 -3.31
C ILE A 58 12.42 -9.82 -3.53
N PRO A 59 13.37 -9.95 -2.58
CA PRO A 59 14.73 -9.49 -2.81
C PRO A 59 15.30 -10.10 -4.08
N GLU A 60 16.01 -9.32 -4.89
CA GLU A 60 16.88 -9.92 -5.90
C GLU A 60 17.95 -10.74 -5.16
N PRO A 61 18.35 -11.92 -5.70
CA PRO A 61 19.50 -12.62 -5.17
C PRO A 61 20.69 -11.65 -5.16
N ALA A 62 21.37 -11.55 -4.02
CA ALA A 62 22.53 -10.66 -3.87
C ALA A 62 23.46 -10.87 -5.06
N ARG A 63 23.78 -9.79 -5.79
CA ARG A 63 24.85 -9.84 -6.79
C ARG A 63 26.11 -10.26 -6.04
N VAL A 64 26.62 -11.46 -6.36
CA VAL A 64 27.95 -11.85 -5.94
C VAL A 64 28.88 -10.89 -6.67
N GLU A 65 29.36 -9.86 -5.99
CA GLU A 65 30.48 -9.07 -6.51
C GLU A 65 31.69 -10.00 -6.52
N SER A 66 32.06 -10.45 -7.72
CA SER A 66 33.32 -11.14 -7.96
C SER A 66 34.44 -10.16 -7.57
N ALA A 67 35.05 -10.38 -6.41
CA ALA A 67 36.31 -9.72 -6.09
C ALA A 67 37.34 -10.16 -7.13
N VAL A 68 37.84 -9.20 -7.90
CA VAL A 68 39.00 -9.33 -8.78
C VAL A 68 40.23 -8.91 -8.00
#